data_AF-A0A0A2GKP9-F1
#
_entry.id   AF-A0A0A2GKP9-F1
#
_cell.length_a   1.000
_cell.length_b   1.000
_cell.length_c   1.000
_cell.angle_alpha   90.00
_cell.angle_beta   90.00
_cell.angle_gamma   90.00
#
_symmetry.space_group_name_H-M   'P 1'
#
loop_
_entity.id
_entity.type
_entity.pdbx_description
1 polymer ?
#
loop_
_entity_poly.entity_id
_entity_poly.type
_entity_poly.pdbx_seq_one_letter_code
_entity_poly.pdbx_strand_id
1 'polypeptide(L)'
;MKALFSKLIHILIMPCSHVPALIEQQNAGKLSFVKRVRLHAHLSICKFCAAYAKKVEQIDRLLTKKYAGGEKKEQFEDSEIQSFKDSIKKKITP
;
A
#
# COMPACT_ATOMS: atom_id res chain seq x y z
N MET A 1 18.43 -1.86 38.59
CA MET A 1 18.39 -2.77 37.41
C MET A 1 17.08 -2.74 36.61
N LYS A 2 15.90 -2.51 37.20
CA LYS A 2 14.62 -2.47 36.46
C LYS A 2 14.50 -1.37 35.37
N ALA A 3 15.14 -0.21 35.57
CA ALA A 3 14.99 0.95 34.69
C ALA A 3 15.75 0.86 33.34
N LEU A 4 16.78 0.00 33.24
CA LEU A 4 17.53 -0.20 31.98
C LEU A 4 16.80 -1.16 31.04
N PHE A 5 16.12 -2.17 31.58
CA PHE A 5 15.30 -3.11 30.81
C PHE A 5 14.11 -2.43 30.14
N SER A 6 13.38 -1.55 30.82
CA SER A 6 12.24 -0.86 30.20
C SER A 6 12.67 0.03 29.02
N LYS A 7 13.83 0.68 29.12
CA LYS A 7 14.43 1.49 28.05
C LYS A 7 14.87 0.63 26.86
N LEU A 8 15.49 -0.53 27.10
CA LEU A 8 15.89 -1.47 26.05
C LEU A 8 14.70 -2.09 25.31
N ILE A 9 13.61 -2.37 26.04
CA ILE A 9 12.38 -2.89 25.46
C ILE A 9 11.79 -1.87 24.46
N HIS A 10 11.85 -0.57 24.73
CA HIS A 10 11.35 0.46 23.80
C HIS A 10 12.26 0.66 22.58
N ILE A 11 13.54 0.29 22.66
CA ILE A 11 14.48 0.31 21.53
C ILE A 11 14.21 -0.88 20.60
N LEU A 12 13.91 -2.06 21.16
CA LEU A 12 13.58 -3.27 20.41
C LEU A 12 12.14 -3.28 19.90
N ILE A 13 11.18 -2.88 20.73
CA ILE A 13 9.77 -2.77 20.38
C ILE A 13 9.56 -1.47 19.62
N MET A 14 9.33 -1.61 18.33
CA MET A 14 8.94 -0.49 17.49
C MET A 14 7.64 0.14 18.01
N PRO A 15 7.58 1.48 18.13
CA PRO A 15 6.35 2.17 18.54
C PRO A 15 5.22 1.92 17.55
N CYS A 16 4.01 1.71 18.09
CA CYS A 16 2.80 1.45 17.30
C CYS A 16 2.49 2.57 16.29
N SER A 17 2.91 3.81 16.56
CA SER A 17 2.71 4.97 15.67
C SER A 17 3.44 4.84 14.33
N HIS A 18 4.51 4.06 14.24
CA HIS A 18 5.27 3.86 13.00
C HIS A 18 4.78 2.64 12.19
N VAL A 19 3.96 1.79 12.79
CA VAL A 19 3.45 0.55 12.16
C VAL A 19 2.64 0.84 10.89
N PRO A 20 1.67 1.79 10.88
CA PRO A 20 0.89 2.07 9.69
C PRO A 20 1.77 2.42 8.47
N ALA A 21 2.73 3.32 8.65
CA ALA A 21 3.63 3.72 7.58
C ALA A 21 4.46 2.54 7.01
N LEU A 22 4.85 1.58 7.85
CA LEU A 22 5.58 0.40 7.41
C LEU A 22 4.70 -0.62 6.70
N ILE A 23 3.42 -0.72 7.08
CA ILE A 23 2.41 -1.52 6.37
C ILE A 23 2.22 -0.96 4.95
N GLU A 24 2.06 0.36 4.82
CA GLU A 24 1.94 1.00 3.50
C GLU A 24 3.21 0.81 2.64
N GLN A 25 4.40 0.91 3.24
CA GLN A 25 5.65 0.62 2.55
C GLN A 25 5.77 -0.84 2.12
N GLN A 26 5.23 -1.78 2.93
CA GLN A 26 5.18 -3.19 2.57
C GLN A 26 4.25 -3.42 1.38
N ASN A 27 3.05 -2.83 1.39
CA ASN A 27 2.08 -2.95 0.31
C ASN A 27 2.58 -2.33 -0.99
N ALA A 28 3.33 -1.22 -0.89
CA ALA A 28 3.99 -0.60 -2.04
C ALA A 28 5.24 -1.35 -2.56
N GLY A 29 5.64 -2.47 -1.93
CA GLY A 29 6.82 -3.26 -2.31
C GLY A 29 8.16 -2.60 -1.97
N LYS A 30 8.17 -1.54 -1.18
CA LYS A 30 9.37 -0.71 -0.87
C LYS A 30 10.05 -1.07 0.46
N LEU A 31 9.60 -2.12 1.13
CA LEU A 31 10.06 -2.47 2.48
C LEU A 31 11.22 -3.49 2.48
N SER A 32 12.34 -3.12 3.11
CA SER A 32 13.49 -4.01 3.35
C SER A 32 13.13 -5.23 4.22
N PHE A 33 13.77 -6.38 3.96
CA PHE A 33 13.54 -7.65 4.66
C PHE A 33 13.63 -7.54 6.19
N VAL A 34 14.61 -6.81 6.72
CA VAL A 34 14.80 -6.64 8.18
C VAL A 34 13.58 -5.92 8.79
N LYS A 35 13.09 -4.88 8.13
CA LYS A 35 11.91 -4.13 8.58
C LYS A 35 10.64 -4.98 8.49
N ARG A 36 10.54 -5.84 7.47
CA ARG A 36 9.43 -6.78 7.32
C ARG A 36 9.36 -7.79 8.47
N VAL A 37 10.50 -8.41 8.84
CA VAL A 37 10.54 -9.36 9.98
C VAL A 37 10.18 -8.65 11.28
N ARG A 38 10.72 -7.44 11.51
CA ARG A 38 10.41 -6.64 12.69
C ARG A 38 8.93 -6.24 12.76
N LEU A 39 8.34 -5.84 11.64
CA LEU A 39 6.92 -5.52 11.53
C LEU A 39 6.05 -6.75 11.81
N HIS A 40 6.39 -7.91 11.24
CA HIS A 40 5.67 -9.15 11.50
C HIS A 40 5.69 -9.52 12.98
N ALA A 41 6.85 -9.45 13.64
CA ALA A 41 6.97 -9.69 15.07
C ALA A 41 6.09 -8.72 15.89
N HIS A 42 6.05 -7.43 15.52
CA HIS A 42 5.18 -6.45 16.18
C HIS A 42 3.69 -6.80 16.01
N LEU A 43 3.26 -7.17 14.81
CA LEU A 43 1.87 -7.54 14.53
C LEU A 43 1.43 -8.80 15.29
N SER A 44 2.34 -9.73 15.59
CA SER A 44 2.05 -10.90 16.43
C SER A 44 1.78 -10.53 17.91
N ILE A 45 2.29 -9.40 18.38
CA ILE A 45 2.19 -8.96 19.78
C ILE A 45 1.06 -7.94 19.97
N CYS A 46 0.94 -6.98 19.04
CA CYS A 46 -0.01 -5.88 19.14
C CYS A 46 -1.32 -6.16 18.36
N LYS A 47 -2.38 -6.51 19.10
CA LYS A 47 -3.71 -6.79 18.53
C LYS A 47 -4.31 -5.62 17.74
N PHE A 48 -4.11 -4.39 18.20
CA PHE A 48 -4.63 -3.19 17.52
C PHE A 48 -3.98 -2.99 16.15
N CYS A 49 -2.66 -3.12 16.09
CA CYS A 49 -1.92 -3.03 14.83
C CYS A 49 -2.26 -4.18 13.89
N ALA A 50 -2.46 -5.40 14.41
CA ALA A 50 -2.93 -6.54 13.61
C ALA A 50 -4.33 -6.29 13.02
N ALA A 51 -5.26 -5.75 13.82
CA ALA A 51 -6.59 -5.39 13.35
C ALA A 51 -6.55 -4.29 12.27
N TYR A 52 -5.70 -3.28 12.44
CA TYR A 52 -5.46 -2.25 11.44
C TYR A 52 -4.91 -2.85 10.13
N ALA A 53 -3.88 -3.71 10.21
CA ALA A 53 -3.28 -4.35 9.04
C ALA A 53 -4.32 -5.15 8.24
N LYS A 54 -5.17 -5.93 8.93
CA LYS A 54 -6.27 -6.67 8.30
C LYS A 54 -7.28 -5.74 7.61
N LYS A 55 -7.57 -4.59 8.21
CA LYS A 55 -8.49 -3.60 7.62
C LYS A 55 -7.92 -3.03 6.33
N VAL A 56 -6.65 -2.67 6.31
CA VAL A 56 -5.96 -2.16 5.10
C VAL A 56 -5.95 -3.22 4.01
N GLU A 57 -5.59 -4.47 4.33
CA GLU A 57 -5.62 -5.59 3.38
C GLU A 57 -7.01 -5.79 2.75
N GLN A 58 -8.08 -5.67 3.54
CA GLN A 58 -9.44 -5.75 3.02
C GLN A 58 -9.76 -4.62 2.04
N ILE A 59 -9.37 -3.38 2.37
CA ILE A 59 -9.58 -2.22 1.50
C ILE A 59 -8.81 -2.40 0.20
N ASP A 60 -7.53 -2.74 0.27
CA ASP A 60 -6.67 -2.96 -0.89
C ASP A 60 -7.21 -4.08 -1.78
N ARG A 61 -7.68 -5.18 -1.18
CA ARG A 61 -8.30 -6.29 -1.93
C ARG A 61 -9.59 -5.87 -2.63
N LEU A 62 -10.44 -5.07 -1.96
CA LEU A 62 -11.67 -4.56 -2.55
C LEU A 62 -11.39 -3.60 -3.71
N LEU A 63 -10.45 -2.68 -3.52
CA LEU A 63 -10.01 -1.75 -4.57
C LEU A 63 -9.42 -2.53 -5.74
N THR A 64 -8.46 -3.41 -5.48
CA THR A 64 -7.82 -4.24 -6.52
C THR A 64 -8.86 -5.07 -7.27
N LYS A 65 -9.86 -5.66 -6.60
CA LYS A 65 -10.92 -6.42 -7.26
C LYS A 65 -11.80 -5.53 -8.16
N LYS A 66 -12.12 -4.31 -7.73
CA LYS A 66 -12.88 -3.35 -8.56
C LYS A 66 -12.09 -2.93 -9.79
N TYR A 67 -10.79 -2.66 -9.64
CA TYR A 67 -9.94 -2.23 -10.75
C TYR A 67 -9.47 -3.38 -11.65
N ALA A 68 -9.39 -4.61 -11.14
CA ALA A 68 -9.03 -5.80 -11.92
C ALA A 68 -10.17 -6.34 -12.79
N GLY A 69 -11.43 -5.97 -12.49
CA GLY A 69 -12.59 -6.32 -13.31
C GLY A 69 -12.87 -5.35 -14.46
N GLY A 70 -12.19 -4.19 -14.47
CA GLY A 70 -12.08 -3.37 -15.68
C GLY A 70 -10.89 -3.89 -16.48
N GLU A 71 -11.08 -4.13 -17.76
CA GLU A 71 -9.98 -4.43 -18.68
C GLU A 71 -8.86 -3.44 -18.40
N LYS A 72 -7.73 -3.94 -17.88
CA LYS A 72 -6.50 -3.17 -17.81
C LYS A 72 -6.05 -2.98 -19.25
N LYS A 73 -6.68 -2.06 -19.98
CA LYS A 73 -6.07 -1.42 -21.13
C LYS A 73 -4.93 -0.57 -20.58
N GLU A 74 -3.85 -1.24 -20.15
CA GLU A 74 -2.58 -0.59 -19.81
C GLU A 74 -2.00 0.13 -21.03
N GLN A 75 -2.54 -0.16 -22.21
CA GLN A 75 -2.30 0.55 -23.46
C GLN A 75 -3.66 0.89 -24.09
N PHE A 76 -3.86 2.16 -24.41
CA PHE A 76 -4.94 2.59 -25.29
C PHE A 76 -4.75 1.87 -26.64
N GLU A 77 -5.83 1.33 -27.20
CA GLU A 77 -5.73 0.80 -28.56
C GLU A 77 -5.45 1.94 -29.54
N ASP A 78 -4.68 1.67 -30.60
CA ASP A 78 -4.37 2.66 -31.64
C ASP A 78 -5.64 3.24 -32.26
N SER A 79 -6.72 2.47 -32.32
CA SER A 79 -8.07 2.89 -32.75
C SER A 79 -8.67 3.95 -31.83
N GLU A 80 -8.49 3.80 -30.52
CA GLU A 80 -8.92 4.74 -29.47
C GLU A 80 -8.15 6.06 -29.59
N ILE A 81 -6.83 5.98 -29.78
CA ILE A 81 -5.95 7.15 -29.99
C ILE A 81 -6.34 7.90 -31.28
N GLN A 82 -6.61 7.16 -32.36
CA GLN A 82 -6.98 7.75 -33.65
C GLN A 82 -8.34 8.45 -33.58
N SER A 83 -9.34 7.83 -32.96
CA SER A 83 -10.67 8.44 -32.79
C SER A 83 -10.63 9.71 -31.93
N PHE A 84 -9.75 9.77 -30.94
CA PHE A 84 -9.49 10.97 -30.15
C PHE A 84 -8.85 12.09 -30.98
N LYS A 85 -7.81 11.77 -31.77
CA LYS A 85 -7.17 12.73 -32.70
C LYS A 85 -8.19 13.32 -33.66
N ASP A 86 -9.05 12.50 -34.25
CA ASP A 86 -10.07 12.94 -35.22
C ASP A 86 -11.13 13.85 -34.57
N SER A 87 -11.51 13.54 -33.32
CA SER A 87 -12.45 14.36 -32.54
C SER A 87 -11.88 15.74 -32.18
N ILE A 88 -10.59 15.81 -31.84
CA ILE A 88 -9.88 17.07 -31.61
C ILE A 88 -9.75 17.86 -32.92
N LYS A 89 -9.40 17.19 -34.02
CA LYS A 89 -9.26 17.82 -35.34
C LYS A 89 -10.56 18.49 -35.79
N LYS A 90 -11.71 17.83 -35.59
CA LYS A 90 -13.04 18.39 -35.87
C LYS A 90 -13.41 19.61 -35.02
N LYS A 91 -12.87 19.73 -33.80
CA LYS A 91 -13.16 20.85 -32.89
C LYS A 91 -12.23 22.05 -33.09
N ILE A 92 -11.03 21.81 -33.61
CA ILE A 92 -9.98 22.84 -33.80
C ILE A 92 -9.97 23.39 -35.23
N THR A 93 -10.44 22.61 -36.20
CA THR A 93 -10.60 23.13 -37.57
C THR A 93 -11.91 23.94 -37.63
N PRO A 94 -11.88 25.23 -38.02
CA PRO A 94 -13.06 26.08 -38.12
C PRO A 94 -14.08 25.59 -39.17
#